data_AF-A0A1W6BXQ1-F1
#
_entry.id   AF-A0A1W6BXQ1-F1
#
_cell.length_a   1.000
_cell.length_b   1.000
_cell.length_c   1.000
_cell.angle_alpha   90.00
_cell.angle_beta   90.00
_cell.angle_gamma   90.00
#
_symmetry.space_group_name_H-M   'P 1'
#
loop_
_entity.id
_entity.type
_entity.pdbx_description
1 polymer ?
#
loop_
_entity_poly.entity_id
_entity_poly.type
_entity_poly.pdbx_seq_one_letter_code
_entity_poly.pdbx_strand_id
1 'polypeptide(L)'
;MFWIILVVALFLLSFLAVVAYLILNEGKKSHKTSHSKPQTQIKNKKFSTDLDKMIESAKNTRLDNNELKELIKLFVQTHKLGSKTSKQLDEKTKHKLEFIAALASNVNASVENISFLNKELKKISNSYKKEIDAYEQMGLARRKMKS
;
A
#
# COMPACT_ATOMS: atom_id res chain seq x y z
N MET A 1 -16.44 -6.87 53.22
CA MET A 1 -16.68 -7.50 51.90
C MET A 1 -17.46 -6.60 50.94
N PHE A 2 -18.60 -6.00 51.33
CA PHE A 2 -19.38 -5.10 50.45
C PHE A 2 -18.58 -3.96 49.80
N TRP A 3 -17.69 -3.30 50.55
CA TRP A 3 -16.84 -2.23 50.01
C TRP A 3 -15.87 -2.72 48.92
N ILE A 4 -15.35 -3.94 49.04
CA ILE A 4 -14.44 -4.53 48.06
C ILE A 4 -15.22 -4.86 46.77
N ILE A 5 -16.45 -5.37 46.90
CA ILE A 5 -17.34 -5.66 45.77
C ILE A 5 -17.69 -4.37 45.01
N LEU A 6 -17.94 -3.27 45.74
CA LEU A 6 -18.27 -1.96 45.16
C LEU A 6 -17.06 -1.40 44.38
N VAL A 7 -15.85 -1.50 44.94
CA VAL A 7 -14.61 -1.08 44.27
C VAL A 7 -14.36 -1.90 43.01
N VAL A 8 -14.50 -3.24 43.08
CA VAL A 8 -14.31 -4.12 41.91
C VAL A 8 -15.35 -3.84 40.81
N ALA A 9 -16.61 -3.61 41.18
CA ALA A 9 -17.66 -3.24 40.21
C ALA A 9 -17.36 -1.91 39.50
N LEU A 10 -16.82 -0.92 40.23
CA LEU A 10 -16.45 0.39 39.67
C LEU A 10 -15.29 0.29 38.67
N PHE A 11 -14.29 -0.53 38.99
CA PHE A 11 -13.17 -0.83 38.09
C PHE A 11 -13.63 -1.53 36.82
N LEU A 12 -14.53 -2.52 36.95
CA LEU A 12 -15.09 -3.24 35.80
C LEU A 12 -15.84 -2.30 34.86
N LEU A 13 -16.68 -1.40 35.42
CA LEU A 13 -17.44 -0.43 34.64
C LEU A 13 -16.53 0.57 33.91
N SER A 14 -15.47 1.02 34.58
CA SER A 14 -14.46 1.92 34.01
C SER A 14 -13.70 1.25 32.86
N PHE A 15 -13.38 -0.03 32.99
CA PHE A 15 -12.69 -0.81 31.96
C PHE A 15 -13.55 -0.96 30.69
N LEU A 16 -14.85 -1.26 30.83
CA LEU A 16 -15.77 -1.32 29.68
C LEU A 16 -15.90 0.03 28.98
N ALA A 17 -15.92 1.14 29.73
CA ALA A 17 -16.00 2.49 29.15
C ALA A 17 -14.78 2.83 28.29
N VAL A 18 -13.57 2.44 28.72
CA VAL A 18 -12.33 2.65 27.94
C VAL A 18 -12.34 1.82 26.66
N VAL A 19 -12.77 0.56 26.72
CA VAL A 19 -12.87 -0.30 25.53
C VAL A 19 -13.89 0.24 24.54
N ALA A 20 -15.06 0.67 25.01
CA ALA A 20 -16.08 1.31 24.17
C ALA A 20 -15.56 2.62 23.55
N TYR A 21 -14.85 3.45 24.33
CA TYR A 21 -14.22 4.67 23.84
C TYR A 21 -13.20 4.37 22.74
N LEU A 22 -12.33 3.36 22.89
CA LEU A 22 -11.35 2.99 21.86
C LEU A 22 -12.01 2.54 20.56
N ILE A 23 -13.05 1.71 20.63
CA ILE A 23 -13.80 1.23 19.45
C ILE A 23 -14.52 2.39 18.75
N LEU A 24 -15.14 3.29 19.50
CA LEU A 24 -15.86 4.44 18.94
C LEU A 24 -14.93 5.53 18.40
N ASN A 25 -13.71 5.64 18.94
CA ASN A 25 -12.75 6.68 18.58
C ASN A 25 -11.77 6.26 17.47
N GLU A 26 -11.83 5.01 16.97
CA GLU A 26 -11.13 4.58 15.74
C GLU A 26 -11.64 5.29 14.47
N GLY A 27 -12.77 6.02 14.54
CA GLY A 27 -13.40 6.69 13.41
C GLY A 27 -13.00 8.16 13.15
N LYS A 28 -12.02 8.75 13.87
CA LYS A 28 -11.65 10.17 13.67
C LYS A 28 -10.15 10.41 13.59
N LYS A 29 -9.54 10.04 12.46
CA LYS A 29 -8.36 10.77 11.97
C LYS A 29 -8.78 11.72 10.85
N SER A 30 -9.10 12.93 11.28
CA SER A 30 -9.18 14.11 10.42
C SER A 30 -7.80 14.39 9.83
N HIS A 31 -7.67 14.26 8.52
CA HIS A 31 -6.74 15.11 7.76
C HIS A 31 -7.58 15.88 6.74
N LYS A 32 -7.94 17.10 7.11
CA LYS A 32 -8.42 18.11 6.18
C LYS A 32 -7.26 18.51 5.27
N THR A 33 -7.35 18.19 3.99
CA THR A 33 -6.91 19.08 2.90
C THR A 33 -7.74 18.80 1.65
N SER A 34 -8.31 19.89 1.14
CA SER A 34 -9.23 20.01 0.03
C SER A 34 -8.60 19.66 -1.32
N HIS A 35 -9.20 18.72 -2.05
CA HIS A 35 -9.54 18.88 -3.47
C HIS A 35 -10.48 17.75 -3.89
N SER A 36 -11.78 18.05 -3.90
CA SER A 36 -12.79 17.24 -4.54
C SER A 36 -12.54 17.22 -6.04
N LYS A 37 -11.88 16.18 -6.54
CA LYS A 37 -12.02 15.75 -7.94
C LYS A 37 -13.06 14.62 -7.97
N PRO A 38 -13.94 14.59 -8.99
CA PRO A 38 -15.09 13.70 -9.00
C PRO A 38 -14.59 12.27 -8.89
N GLN A 39 -15.09 11.59 -7.87
CA GLN A 39 -14.94 10.17 -7.66
C GLN A 39 -15.67 9.49 -8.84
N THR A 40 -14.95 9.33 -9.96
CA THR A 40 -15.38 8.50 -11.07
C THR A 40 -15.72 7.15 -10.46
N GLN A 41 -16.95 6.70 -10.67
CA GLN A 41 -17.45 5.42 -10.19
C GLN A 41 -16.44 4.34 -10.56
N ILE A 42 -15.64 3.91 -9.58
CA ILE A 42 -14.70 2.82 -9.72
C ILE A 42 -15.59 1.60 -9.92
N LYS A 43 -15.68 1.11 -11.16
CA LYS A 43 -16.17 -0.25 -11.40
C LYS A 43 -15.43 -1.13 -10.39
N ASN A 44 -16.15 -1.84 -9.52
CA ASN A 44 -15.59 -2.70 -8.47
C ASN A 44 -14.79 -3.87 -9.10
N LYS A 45 -13.67 -3.57 -9.73
CA LYS A 45 -12.70 -4.53 -10.24
C LYS A 45 -11.87 -4.95 -9.05
N LYS A 46 -12.22 -6.11 -8.48
CA LYS A 46 -11.43 -6.70 -7.41
C LYS A 46 -10.14 -7.23 -8.01
N PHE A 47 -9.03 -6.59 -7.70
CA PHE A 47 -7.70 -7.11 -8.01
C PHE A 47 -7.40 -8.31 -7.10
N SER A 48 -6.71 -9.31 -7.65
CA SER A 48 -6.14 -10.40 -6.85
C SER A 48 -5.02 -9.86 -5.95
N THR A 49 -4.84 -10.47 -4.79
CA THR A 49 -3.68 -10.22 -3.91
C THR A 49 -2.47 -11.09 -4.27
N ASP A 50 -2.63 -12.02 -5.20
CA ASP A 50 -1.55 -12.83 -5.74
C ASP A 50 -0.55 -11.96 -6.51
N LEU A 51 0.74 -12.10 -6.19
CA LEU A 51 1.79 -11.20 -6.71
C LEU A 51 1.93 -11.30 -8.23
N ASP A 52 1.86 -12.50 -8.80
CA ASP A 52 1.96 -12.69 -10.25
C ASP A 52 0.81 -11.99 -10.97
N LYS A 53 -0.41 -12.12 -10.45
CA LYS A 53 -1.58 -11.43 -10.97
C LYS A 53 -1.51 -9.92 -10.84
N MET A 54 -0.87 -9.42 -9.79
CA MET A 54 -0.64 -7.99 -9.63
C MET A 54 0.39 -7.47 -10.63
N ILE A 55 1.47 -8.21 -10.89
CA ILE A 55 2.47 -7.86 -11.92
C ILE A 55 1.83 -7.88 -13.31
N GLU A 56 1.05 -8.91 -13.63
CA GLU A 56 0.30 -9.02 -14.89
C GLU A 56 -0.66 -7.82 -15.05
N SER A 57 -1.39 -7.47 -13.99
CA SER A 57 -2.27 -6.30 -13.98
C SER A 57 -1.50 -4.99 -14.17
N ALA A 58 -0.34 -4.82 -13.52
CA ALA A 58 0.49 -3.64 -13.65
C ALA A 58 1.01 -3.45 -15.08
N LYS A 59 1.25 -4.53 -15.84
CA LYS A 59 1.64 -4.48 -17.27
C LYS A 59 0.46 -4.20 -18.21
N ASN A 60 -0.77 -4.33 -17.73
CA ASN A 60 -1.96 -4.24 -18.57
C ASN A 60 -2.26 -2.79 -18.98
N THR A 61 -2.07 -2.47 -20.25
CA THR A 61 -2.31 -1.15 -20.84
C THR A 61 -3.80 -0.82 -21.01
N ARG A 62 -4.70 -1.74 -20.67
CA ARG A 62 -6.15 -1.48 -20.61
C ARG A 62 -6.57 -0.89 -19.26
N LEU A 63 -5.70 -0.94 -18.24
CA LEU A 63 -5.98 -0.29 -16.96
C LEU A 63 -5.75 1.22 -17.08
N ASP A 64 -6.69 1.99 -16.56
CA ASP A 64 -6.53 3.43 -16.45
C ASP A 64 -5.67 3.83 -15.22
N ASN A 65 -5.34 5.11 -15.13
CA ASN A 65 -4.50 5.62 -14.04
C ASN A 65 -5.13 5.46 -12.64
N ASN A 66 -6.46 5.48 -12.53
CA ASN A 66 -7.16 5.29 -11.25
C ASN A 66 -7.16 3.82 -10.84
N GLU A 67 -7.41 2.91 -11.78
CA GLU A 67 -7.30 1.46 -11.58
C GLU A 67 -5.87 1.07 -11.14
N LEU A 68 -4.85 1.66 -11.77
CA LEU A 68 -3.45 1.45 -11.38
C LEU A 68 -3.16 1.99 -9.98
N LYS A 69 -3.78 3.11 -9.59
CA LYS A 69 -3.67 3.67 -8.23
C LYS A 69 -4.25 2.71 -7.18
N GLU A 70 -5.40 2.12 -7.44
CA GLU A 70 -5.98 1.12 -6.53
C GLU A 70 -5.12 -0.14 -6.45
N LEU A 71 -4.56 -0.59 -7.57
CA LEU A 71 -3.60 -1.71 -7.59
C LEU A 71 -2.35 -1.41 -6.75
N ILE A 72 -1.80 -0.19 -6.85
CA ILE A 72 -0.67 0.26 -6.02
C ILE A 72 -1.01 0.19 -4.53
N LYS A 73 -2.17 0.71 -4.12
CA LYS A 73 -2.60 0.67 -2.72
C LYS A 73 -2.69 -0.76 -2.20
N LEU A 74 -3.29 -1.65 -2.99
CA LEU A 74 -3.39 -3.06 -2.64
C LEU A 74 -1.99 -3.70 -2.50
N PHE A 75 -1.06 -3.36 -3.39
CA PHE A 75 0.30 -3.90 -3.36
C PHE A 75 1.03 -3.49 -2.08
N VAL A 76 1.00 -2.20 -1.74
CA VAL A 76 1.65 -1.66 -0.54
C VAL A 76 1.08 -2.30 0.74
N GLN A 77 -0.21 -2.62 0.76
CA GLN A 77 -0.87 -3.25 1.91
C GLN A 77 -0.52 -4.74 2.07
N THR A 78 -0.34 -5.46 0.96
CA THR A 78 -0.21 -6.93 0.96
C THR A 78 1.23 -7.42 0.79
N HIS A 79 2.08 -6.67 0.08
CA HIS A 79 3.44 -7.09 -0.30
C HIS A 79 4.51 -6.14 0.25
N LYS A 80 5.00 -6.44 1.45
CA LYS A 80 6.17 -5.75 2.04
C LYS A 80 7.48 -6.36 1.52
N LEU A 81 8.49 -5.55 1.17
CA LEU A 81 9.80 -6.05 0.76
C LEU A 81 10.62 -6.60 1.95
N GLY A 82 10.25 -6.21 3.17
CA GLY A 82 10.95 -6.63 4.39
C GLY A 82 12.26 -5.87 4.58
N SER A 83 13.20 -6.49 5.30
CA SER A 83 14.52 -5.95 5.56
C SER A 83 15.58 -6.73 4.79
N LYS A 84 16.62 -6.03 4.34
CA LYS A 84 17.75 -6.65 3.63
C LYS A 84 18.58 -7.46 4.62
N THR A 85 18.62 -8.77 4.43
CA THR A 85 19.38 -9.72 5.27
C THR A 85 20.72 -10.13 4.66
N SER A 86 20.93 -9.86 3.37
CA SER A 86 22.15 -10.24 2.65
C SER A 86 22.52 -9.23 1.56
N LYS A 87 23.75 -9.31 1.03
CA LYS A 87 24.17 -8.49 -0.12
C LYS A 87 23.42 -8.84 -1.41
N GLN A 88 22.99 -10.09 -1.56
CA GLN A 88 22.20 -10.55 -2.70
C GLN A 88 20.70 -10.41 -2.43
N LEU A 89 19.95 -10.10 -3.48
CA LEU A 89 18.49 -10.14 -3.44
C LEU A 89 18.02 -11.58 -3.56
N ASP A 90 17.18 -12.03 -2.64
CA ASP A 90 16.45 -13.27 -2.79
C ASP A 90 15.40 -13.15 -3.90
N GLU A 91 15.02 -14.28 -4.49
CA GLU A 91 14.08 -14.32 -5.61
C GLU A 91 12.72 -13.74 -5.25
N LYS A 92 12.23 -13.94 -4.03
CA LYS A 92 10.94 -13.39 -3.59
C LYS A 92 10.97 -11.86 -3.55
N THR A 93 12.08 -11.26 -3.13
CA THR A 93 12.25 -9.81 -3.16
C THR A 93 12.40 -9.28 -4.58
N LYS A 94 13.18 -9.95 -5.45
CA LYS A 94 13.27 -9.60 -6.87
C LYS A 94 11.89 -9.60 -7.53
N HIS A 95 11.08 -10.62 -7.24
CA HIS A 95 9.74 -10.76 -7.79
C HIS A 95 8.82 -9.61 -7.36
N LYS A 96 8.90 -9.16 -6.11
CA LYS A 96 8.17 -7.97 -5.65
C LYS A 96 8.69 -6.69 -6.30
N LEU A 97 9.99 -6.55 -6.52
CA LEU A 97 10.55 -5.39 -7.23
C LEU A 97 10.15 -5.37 -8.70
N GLU A 98 9.93 -6.52 -9.34
CA GLU A 98 9.41 -6.60 -10.71
C GLU A 98 8.02 -5.96 -10.83
N PHE A 99 7.20 -5.90 -9.77
CA PHE A 99 5.96 -5.11 -9.78
C PHE A 99 6.23 -3.61 -10.00
N ILE A 100 7.30 -3.07 -9.39
CA ILE A 100 7.69 -1.66 -9.56
C ILE A 100 8.08 -1.40 -11.02
N ALA A 101 8.92 -2.28 -11.59
CA ALA A 101 9.33 -2.18 -12.98
C ALA A 101 8.14 -2.33 -13.95
N ALA A 102 7.24 -3.27 -13.66
CA ALA A 102 6.01 -3.49 -14.42
C ALA A 102 5.13 -2.25 -14.44
N LEU A 103 4.84 -1.67 -13.27
CA LEU A 103 4.05 -0.45 -13.15
C LEU A 103 4.70 0.73 -13.88
N ALA A 104 6.00 0.95 -13.66
CA ALA A 104 6.73 2.06 -14.29
C ALA A 104 6.79 1.93 -15.83
N SER A 105 6.74 0.69 -16.35
CA SER A 105 6.66 0.41 -17.78
C SER A 105 5.29 0.63 -18.41
N ASN A 106 4.23 0.77 -17.60
CA ASN A 106 2.87 0.95 -18.10
C ASN A 106 2.64 2.40 -18.55
N VAL A 107 2.27 2.58 -19.83
CA VAL A 107 2.03 3.89 -20.45
C VAL A 107 0.93 4.73 -19.77
N ASN A 108 -0.01 4.11 -19.07
CA ASN A 108 -1.09 4.81 -18.38
C ASN A 108 -0.75 5.14 -16.92
N ALA A 109 0.36 4.63 -16.37
CA ALA A 109 0.78 4.94 -15.01
C ALA A 109 1.37 6.36 -14.97
N SER A 110 0.72 7.27 -14.23
CA SER A 110 1.22 8.63 -14.06
C SER A 110 2.49 8.67 -13.20
N VAL A 111 3.26 9.74 -13.35
CA VAL A 111 4.49 9.96 -12.56
C VAL A 111 4.17 10.05 -11.07
N GLU A 112 3.03 10.63 -10.70
CA GLU A 112 2.57 10.71 -9.31
C GLU A 112 2.29 9.33 -8.72
N ASN A 113 1.68 8.43 -9.48
CA ASN A 113 1.39 7.06 -9.04
C ASN A 113 2.67 6.24 -8.84
N ILE A 114 3.64 6.36 -9.75
CA ILE A 114 4.95 5.72 -9.63
C ILE A 114 5.71 6.28 -8.41
N SER A 115 5.73 7.62 -8.27
CA SER A 115 6.37 8.29 -7.13
C SER A 115 5.70 7.90 -5.80
N PHE A 116 4.38 7.77 -5.78
CA PHE A 116 3.63 7.33 -4.61
C PHE A 116 4.04 5.91 -4.18
N LEU A 117 4.04 4.94 -5.10
CA LEU A 117 4.51 3.58 -4.80
C LEU A 117 5.91 3.59 -4.20
N ASN A 118 6.85 4.29 -4.85
CA ASN A 118 8.24 4.31 -4.40
C ASN A 118 8.41 4.98 -3.05
N LYS A 119 7.68 6.06 -2.77
CA LYS A 119 7.68 6.70 -1.45
C LYS A 119 7.15 5.76 -0.37
N GLU A 120 6.04 5.09 -0.61
CA GLU A 120 5.46 4.16 0.37
C GLU A 120 6.38 2.97 0.63
N LEU A 121 6.92 2.34 -0.42
CA LEU A 121 7.85 1.23 -0.27
C LEU A 121 9.14 1.63 0.45
N LYS A 122 9.71 2.81 0.15
CA LYS A 122 10.92 3.30 0.84
C LYS A 122 10.70 3.63 2.31
N LYS A 123 9.47 4.01 2.71
CA LYS A 123 9.12 4.20 4.12
C LYS A 123 9.10 2.88 4.87
N ILE A 124 8.47 1.84 4.30
CA ILE A 124 8.32 0.54 4.96
C ILE A 124 9.53 -0.40 4.79
N SER A 125 10.39 -0.15 3.79
CA SER A 125 11.50 -1.03 3.41
C SER A 125 12.75 -0.21 3.06
N ASN A 126 13.19 0.58 4.04
CA ASN A 126 14.29 1.54 3.92
C ASN A 126 15.63 0.93 3.42
N SER A 127 15.86 -0.36 3.69
CA SER A 127 17.07 -1.07 3.26
C SER A 127 17.14 -1.35 1.75
N TYR A 128 16.03 -1.19 1.02
CA TYR A 128 15.91 -1.50 -0.42
C TYR A 128 15.75 -0.26 -1.30
N LYS A 129 16.09 0.93 -0.79
CA LYS A 129 15.94 2.20 -1.53
C LYS A 129 16.59 2.18 -2.92
N LYS A 130 17.83 1.67 -3.00
CA LYS A 130 18.60 1.63 -4.25
C LYS A 130 17.97 0.67 -5.26
N GLU A 131 17.48 -0.46 -4.79
CA GLU A 131 16.83 -1.48 -5.59
C GLU A 131 15.48 -1.00 -6.12
N ILE A 132 14.70 -0.30 -5.28
CA ILE A 132 13.45 0.35 -5.70
C ILE A 132 13.73 1.34 -6.84
N ASP A 133 14.76 2.20 -6.69
CA ASP A 133 15.15 3.16 -7.73
C ASP A 133 15.62 2.47 -9.00
N ALA A 134 16.42 1.41 -8.89
CA ALA A 134 16.91 0.65 -10.04
C ALA A 134 15.76 0.02 -10.84
N TYR A 135 14.78 -0.59 -10.16
CA TYR A 135 13.64 -1.22 -10.83
C TYR A 135 12.66 -0.20 -11.42
N GLU A 136 12.49 0.97 -10.79
CA GLU A 136 11.77 2.10 -11.41
C GLU A 136 12.44 2.50 -12.73
N GLN A 137 13.75 2.75 -12.71
CA GLN A 137 14.48 3.15 -13.91
C GLN A 137 14.43 2.06 -14.99
N MET A 138 14.52 0.79 -14.60
CA MET A 138 14.35 -0.34 -15.51
C MET A 138 12.97 -0.32 -16.19
N GLY A 139 11.91 -0.09 -15.42
CA GLY A 139 10.55 0.04 -15.94
C GLY A 139 10.37 1.22 -16.88
N LEU A 140 10.90 2.40 -16.52
CA LEU A 140 10.88 3.59 -17.36
C LEU A 140 11.65 3.39 -18.67
N ALA A 141 12.79 2.69 -18.62
CA ALA A 141 13.55 2.32 -19.82
C ALA A 141 12.74 1.39 -20.73
N ARG A 142 12.08 0.37 -20.17
CA ARG A 142 11.17 -0.53 -20.92
C ARG A 142 10.02 0.25 -21.58
N ARG A 143 9.48 1.27 -20.90
CA ARG A 143 8.41 2.15 -21.43
C ARG A 143 8.85 2.86 -22.71
N LYS A 144 10.06 3.41 -22.71
CA LYS A 144 10.63 4.14 -23.86
C LYS A 144 10.85 3.26 -25.08
N MET A 145 11.10 1.96 -24.89
CA MET A 145 11.30 1.02 -25.99
C MET A 145 9.98 0.57 -26.66
N LYS A 146 8.85 0.69 -25.95
CA LYS A 146 7.53 0.25 -26.41
C LYS A 146 6.68 1.40 -26.97
N SER A 147 7.05 2.64 -26.66
CA SER A 147 6.44 3.87 -27.16
C SER A 147 7.03 4.27 -28.50
#